data_AF-W1NQT6-F1
#
_entry.id   AF-W1NQT6-F1
#
_cell.length_a   1.000
_cell.length_b   1.000
_cell.length_c   1.000
_cell.angle_alpha   90.00
_cell.angle_beta   90.00
_cell.angle_gamma   90.00
#
_symmetry.space_group_name_H-M   'P 1'
#
loop_
_entity.id
_entity.type
_entity.pdbx_description
1 polymer ?
#
loop_
_entity_poly.entity_id
_entity_poly.type
_entity_poly.pdbx_seq_one_letter_code
_entity_poly.pdbx_strand_id
1 'polypeptide(L)'
;MEAVAEMAMEVEMTKEYFLLMAKAAEAAERYEEMVYFMKKVVRITEEGGNEDRALNKEKRRLLSIAYKKSANTLRASWRGVKSVVDPVRKATIESEIISICSEFLELLDTHFLLAYNLVKEDVMSYMLQGEFRRYLAEINPDHHGRFTAACEAHHSYEIATNVAKAAGTNISESTIRTIATNFSKLKTEFIEPEASRKALRDSIAELNKVEREGHKDCDRRMDVLEENFKKWRLNSSLDDDVSMFDVSMVDEARPLSDDG
;
A
#
# COMPACT_ATOMS: atom_id res chain seq x y z
N MET A 1 3.89 23.80 -49.00
CA MET A 1 3.16 22.94 -48.04
C MET A 1 4.04 21.83 -47.45
N GLU A 2 5.17 21.47 -48.06
CA GLU A 2 6.15 20.53 -47.46
C GLU A 2 6.98 21.14 -46.31
N ALA A 3 7.31 22.43 -46.35
CA ALA A 3 8.12 23.08 -45.30
C ALA A 3 7.39 23.25 -43.94
N VAL A 4 6.08 23.02 -43.88
CA VAL A 4 5.31 23.07 -42.61
C VAL A 4 5.28 21.69 -41.93
N ALA A 5 5.58 20.62 -42.67
CA ALA A 5 5.71 19.26 -42.12
C ALA A 5 7.11 18.99 -41.56
N GLU A 6 8.15 19.67 -42.06
CA GLU A 6 9.53 19.62 -41.51
C GLU A 6 9.72 20.42 -40.22
N MET A 7 8.76 21.30 -39.87
CA MET A 7 8.68 21.94 -38.55
C MET A 7 7.98 21.07 -37.50
N ALA A 8 7.80 19.77 -37.77
CA ALA A 8 7.61 18.76 -36.73
C ALA A 8 8.92 18.61 -35.94
N MET A 9 9.26 19.67 -35.19
CA MET A 9 9.95 19.66 -33.91
C MET A 9 10.51 18.26 -33.55
N GLU A 10 11.71 17.96 -34.04
CA GLU A 10 12.68 17.25 -33.22
C GLU A 10 13.03 18.20 -32.07
N VAL A 11 12.08 18.39 -31.14
CA VAL A 11 12.48 18.82 -29.80
C VAL A 11 13.30 17.66 -29.32
N GLU A 12 14.61 17.85 -29.28
CA GLU A 12 15.49 17.00 -28.52
C GLU A 12 14.83 16.86 -27.14
N MET A 13 14.31 15.66 -26.84
CA MET A 13 13.45 15.44 -25.68
C MET A 13 14.34 15.49 -24.43
N THR A 14 14.73 16.69 -24.03
CA THR A 14 15.72 16.90 -22.98
C THR A 14 15.13 16.57 -21.62
N LYS A 15 16.01 16.40 -20.65
CA LYS A 15 15.66 16.22 -19.24
C LYS A 15 14.74 17.35 -18.74
N GLU A 16 14.97 18.58 -19.19
CA GLU A 16 14.16 19.76 -18.84
C GLU A 16 12.75 19.68 -19.40
N TYR A 17 12.59 19.21 -20.65
CA TYR A 17 11.29 19.02 -21.26
C TYR A 17 10.44 18.03 -20.46
N PHE A 18 11.00 16.86 -20.13
CA PHE A 18 10.29 15.86 -19.32
C PHE A 18 9.96 16.36 -17.91
N LEU A 19 10.84 17.16 -17.30
CA LEU A 19 10.54 17.79 -16.00
C LEU A 19 9.41 18.81 -16.09
N LEU A 20 9.35 19.60 -17.16
CA LEU A 20 8.25 20.52 -17.41
C LEU A 20 6.93 19.77 -17.57
N MET A 21 6.93 18.70 -18.37
CA MET A 21 5.76 17.86 -18.58
C MET A 21 5.30 17.15 -17.30
N ALA A 22 6.23 16.67 -16.47
CA ALA A 22 5.90 16.08 -15.17
C ALA A 22 5.21 17.11 -14.24
N LYS A 23 5.68 18.36 -14.21
CA LYS A 23 5.04 19.43 -13.42
C LYS A 23 3.67 19.82 -13.98
N ALA A 24 3.51 19.84 -15.30
CA ALA A 24 2.21 20.08 -15.93
C ALA A 24 1.22 18.95 -15.60
N ALA A 25 1.68 17.70 -15.63
CA ALA A 25 0.89 16.54 -15.23
C ALA A 25 0.52 16.56 -13.74
N GLU A 26 1.43 17.00 -12.85
CA GLU A 26 1.14 17.22 -11.42
C GLU A 26 0.02 18.24 -11.24
N ALA A 27 0.09 19.38 -11.94
CA ALA A 27 -0.93 20.44 -11.88
C ALA A 27 -2.29 20.01 -12.45
N ALA A 28 -2.29 19.08 -13.41
CA ALA A 28 -3.49 18.51 -13.99
C ALA A 28 -4.00 17.26 -13.24
N GLU A 29 -3.35 16.86 -12.14
CA GLU A 29 -3.63 15.63 -11.37
C GLU A 29 -3.58 14.34 -12.22
N ARG A 30 -2.84 14.34 -13.33
CA ARG A 30 -2.65 13.19 -14.23
C ARG A 30 -1.41 12.39 -13.84
N TYR A 31 -1.49 11.69 -12.72
CA TYR A 31 -0.32 11.06 -12.09
C TYR A 31 0.28 9.90 -12.88
N GLU A 32 -0.51 9.18 -13.68
CA GLU A 32 0.00 8.14 -14.59
C GLU A 32 0.95 8.72 -15.65
N GLU A 33 0.59 9.87 -16.23
CA GLU A 33 1.44 10.59 -17.17
C GLU A 33 2.67 11.18 -16.46
N MET A 34 2.48 11.68 -15.23
CA MET A 34 3.58 12.15 -14.40
C MET A 34 4.62 11.05 -14.15
N VAL A 35 4.18 9.81 -13.86
CA VAL A 35 5.08 8.65 -13.73
C VAL A 35 5.83 8.41 -15.03
N TYR A 36 5.13 8.42 -16.18
CA TYR A 36 5.78 8.25 -17.49
C TYR A 36 6.88 9.29 -17.75
N PHE A 37 6.61 10.57 -17.53
CA PHE A 37 7.60 11.63 -17.74
C PHE A 37 8.76 11.53 -16.76
N MET A 38 8.50 11.24 -15.49
CA MET A 38 9.56 11.08 -14.49
C MET A 38 10.45 9.86 -14.77
N LYS A 39 9.91 8.76 -15.31
CA LYS A 39 10.73 7.61 -15.77
C LYS A 39 11.70 8.01 -16.88
N LYS A 40 11.28 8.88 -17.80
CA LYS A 40 12.17 9.42 -18.85
C LYS A 40 13.26 10.29 -18.26
N VAL A 41 12.94 11.11 -17.26
CA VAL A 41 13.95 11.90 -16.51
C VAL A 41 14.98 10.97 -15.86
N VAL A 42 14.56 9.87 -15.23
CA VAL A 42 15.48 8.89 -14.61
C VAL A 42 16.40 8.28 -15.66
N ARG A 43 15.87 7.78 -16.78
CA ARG A 43 16.70 7.17 -17.84
C ARG A 43 17.74 8.13 -18.41
N ILE A 44 17.36 9.37 -18.71
CA ILE A 44 18.30 10.39 -19.20
C ILE A 44 19.36 10.73 -18.14
N THR A 45 18.98 10.68 -16.86
CA THR A 45 19.90 10.88 -15.73
C THR A 45 20.92 9.73 -15.64
N GLU A 46 20.50 8.48 -15.88
CA GLU A 46 21.38 7.31 -15.90
C GLU A 46 22.36 7.29 -17.09
N GLU A 47 21.88 7.73 -18.25
CA GLU A 47 22.67 7.84 -19.50
C GLU A 47 23.65 9.04 -19.47
N GLY A 48 23.40 10.02 -18.61
CA GLY A 48 24.26 11.18 -18.39
C GLY A 48 25.60 10.84 -17.71
N GLY A 49 26.61 11.69 -17.95
CA GLY A 49 27.95 11.56 -17.35
C GLY A 49 27.94 11.61 -15.80
N ASN A 50 29.06 11.21 -15.19
CA ASN A 50 29.21 10.92 -13.75
C ASN A 50 28.66 11.98 -12.76
N GLU A 51 28.62 13.27 -13.11
CA GLU A 51 28.14 14.33 -12.20
C GLU A 51 26.61 14.46 -12.17
N ASP A 52 25.90 13.87 -13.14
CA ASP A 52 24.45 14.04 -13.33
C ASP A 52 23.65 12.76 -13.03
N ARG A 53 24.31 11.66 -12.62
CA ARG A 53 23.68 10.35 -12.33
C ARG A 53 22.78 10.32 -11.11
N ALA A 54 22.97 11.25 -10.17
CA ALA A 54 22.16 11.31 -8.96
C ALA A 54 20.93 12.20 -9.16
N LEU A 55 19.74 11.67 -8.84
CA LEU A 55 18.53 12.49 -8.77
C LEU A 55 18.68 13.53 -7.67
N ASN A 56 18.53 14.81 -8.01
CA ASN A 56 18.49 15.88 -7.02
C ASN A 56 17.20 15.80 -6.17
N LYS A 57 17.18 16.53 -5.04
CA LYS A 57 16.06 16.53 -4.10
C LYS A 57 14.70 16.83 -4.73
N GLU A 58 14.64 17.74 -5.70
CA GLU A 58 13.38 18.09 -6.37
C GLU A 58 12.89 16.98 -7.30
N LYS A 59 13.78 16.35 -8.06
CA LYS A 59 13.47 15.18 -8.90
C LYS A 59 12.99 14.01 -8.04
N ARG A 60 13.66 13.74 -6.92
CA ARG A 60 13.24 12.74 -5.93
C ARG A 60 11.84 13.03 -5.39
N ARG A 61 11.55 14.28 -5.01
CA ARG A 61 10.23 14.71 -4.53
C ARG A 61 9.14 14.46 -5.59
N LEU A 62 9.37 14.90 -6.83
CA LEU A 62 8.42 14.73 -7.92
C LEU A 62 8.16 13.25 -8.22
N LEU A 63 9.21 12.42 -8.22
CA LEU A 63 9.10 10.97 -8.41
C LEU A 63 8.25 10.34 -7.29
N SER A 64 8.54 10.65 -6.02
CA SER A 64 7.77 10.14 -4.89
C SER A 64 6.30 10.55 -4.95
N ILE A 65 6.00 11.78 -5.40
CA ILE A 65 4.60 12.25 -5.55
C ILE A 65 3.89 11.48 -6.67
N ALA A 66 4.53 11.36 -7.83
CA ALA A 66 3.97 10.68 -9.00
C ALA A 66 3.56 9.25 -8.66
N TYR A 67 4.48 8.45 -8.15
CA TYR A 67 4.22 7.05 -7.81
C TYR A 67 3.23 6.91 -6.67
N LYS A 68 3.36 7.73 -5.61
CA LYS A 68 2.44 7.65 -4.46
C LYS A 68 1.01 7.96 -4.88
N LYS A 69 0.81 8.98 -5.71
CA LYS A 69 -0.53 9.37 -6.15
C LYS A 69 -1.10 8.35 -7.14
N SER A 70 -0.31 7.90 -8.11
CA SER A 70 -0.71 6.85 -9.05
C SER A 70 -1.11 5.56 -8.34
N ALA A 71 -0.30 5.08 -7.39
CA ALA A 71 -0.61 3.87 -6.62
C ALA A 71 -1.87 4.03 -5.75
N ASN A 72 -2.11 5.22 -5.19
CA ASN A 72 -3.31 5.48 -4.40
C ASN A 72 -4.58 5.54 -5.25
N THR A 73 -4.51 6.09 -6.46
CA THR A 73 -5.63 6.05 -7.42
C THR A 73 -5.99 4.62 -7.77
N LEU A 74 -5.00 3.79 -8.14
CA LEU A 74 -5.24 2.38 -8.45
C LEU A 74 -5.77 1.60 -7.25
N ARG A 75 -5.25 1.83 -6.04
CA ARG A 75 -5.77 1.20 -4.82
C ARG A 75 -7.21 1.61 -4.51
N ALA A 76 -7.57 2.86 -4.76
CA ALA A 76 -8.96 3.31 -4.62
C ALA A 76 -9.87 2.59 -5.64
N SER A 77 -9.42 2.45 -6.88
CA SER A 77 -10.12 1.67 -7.92
C SER A 77 -10.25 0.19 -7.52
N TRP A 78 -9.17 -0.43 -7.03
CA TRP A 78 -9.17 -1.82 -6.57
C TRP A 78 -10.17 -2.07 -5.43
N ARG A 79 -10.22 -1.17 -4.44
CA ARG A 79 -11.21 -1.25 -3.34
C ARG A 79 -12.65 -1.08 -3.82
N GLY A 80 -12.86 -0.29 -4.87
CA GLY A 80 -14.19 -0.08 -5.47
C GLY A 80 -14.69 -1.29 -6.27
N VAL A 81 -13.79 -2.14 -6.79
CA VAL A 81 -14.17 -3.33 -7.56
C VAL A 81 -14.44 -4.50 -6.60
N LYS A 82 -15.71 -4.94 -6.60
CA LYS A 82 -16.12 -6.17 -5.90
C LYS A 82 -15.62 -7.39 -6.67
N SER A 83 -14.87 -8.26 -6.01
CA SER A 83 -14.26 -9.47 -6.59
C SER A 83 -15.27 -10.40 -7.27
N VAL A 84 -16.46 -10.51 -6.68
CA VAL A 84 -17.56 -11.38 -7.17
C VAL A 84 -18.16 -10.86 -8.48
N VAL A 85 -18.11 -9.55 -8.72
CA VAL A 85 -18.77 -8.90 -9.87
C VAL A 85 -17.84 -8.84 -11.09
N ASP A 86 -16.55 -8.58 -10.87
CA ASP A 86 -15.57 -8.48 -11.96
C ASP A 86 -14.18 -8.96 -11.50
N PRO A 87 -13.98 -10.29 -11.41
CA PRO A 87 -12.72 -10.86 -10.93
C PRO A 87 -11.56 -10.58 -11.88
N VAL A 88 -11.83 -10.51 -13.19
CA VAL A 88 -10.81 -10.24 -14.21
C VAL A 88 -10.26 -8.82 -14.05
N ARG A 89 -11.15 -7.82 -13.97
CA ARG A 89 -10.73 -6.43 -13.76
C ARG A 89 -10.00 -6.25 -12.44
N LYS A 90 -10.44 -6.92 -11.37
CA LYS A 90 -9.75 -6.84 -10.07
C LYS A 90 -8.32 -7.37 -10.17
N ALA A 91 -8.13 -8.54 -10.76
CA ALA A 91 -6.80 -9.13 -10.99
C ALA A 91 -5.90 -8.24 -11.89
N THR A 92 -6.47 -7.58 -12.90
CA THR A 92 -5.72 -6.61 -13.72
C THR A 92 -5.21 -5.45 -12.87
N ILE A 93 -6.07 -4.82 -12.07
CA ILE A 93 -5.68 -3.71 -11.20
C ILE A 93 -4.65 -4.18 -10.14
N GLU A 94 -4.78 -5.40 -9.60
CA GLU A 94 -3.79 -5.99 -8.70
C GLU A 94 -2.41 -6.06 -9.36
N SER A 95 -2.35 -6.57 -10.60
CA SER A 95 -1.09 -6.67 -11.34
C SER A 95 -0.47 -5.30 -11.63
N GLU A 96 -1.28 -4.29 -11.93
CA GLU A 96 -0.82 -2.91 -12.15
C GLU A 96 -0.26 -2.29 -10.86
N ILE A 97 -0.94 -2.48 -9.72
CA ILE A 97 -0.45 -1.98 -8.44
C ILE A 97 0.87 -2.67 -8.06
N ILE A 98 0.94 -4.00 -8.23
CA ILE A 98 2.17 -4.76 -7.95
C ILE A 98 3.31 -4.25 -8.83
N SER A 99 3.07 -4.07 -10.13
CA SER A 99 4.08 -3.57 -11.06
C SER A 99 4.59 -2.17 -10.68
N ILE A 100 3.70 -1.23 -10.38
CA ILE A 100 4.08 0.13 -9.97
C ILE A 100 4.83 0.13 -8.64
N CYS A 101 4.42 -0.71 -7.70
CA CYS A 101 5.07 -0.78 -6.40
C CYS A 101 6.48 -1.38 -6.49
N SER A 102 6.64 -2.49 -7.21
CA SER A 102 7.94 -3.13 -7.42
C SER A 102 8.90 -2.19 -8.15
N GLU A 103 8.42 -1.53 -9.22
CA GLU A 103 9.23 -0.58 -9.98
C GLU A 103 9.70 0.60 -9.10
N PHE A 104 8.83 1.15 -8.25
CA PHE A 104 9.23 2.23 -7.36
C PHE A 104 10.21 1.78 -6.28
N LEU A 105 10.05 0.56 -5.75
CA LEU A 105 10.98 -0.02 -4.77
C LEU A 105 12.39 -0.18 -5.37
N GLU A 106 12.48 -0.66 -6.62
CA GLU A 106 13.76 -0.72 -7.34
C GLU A 106 14.38 0.66 -7.50
N LEU A 107 13.59 1.68 -7.89
CA LEU A 107 14.07 3.06 -8.03
C LEU A 107 14.56 3.66 -6.69
N LEU A 108 13.92 3.31 -5.57
CA LEU A 108 14.37 3.72 -4.23
C LEU A 108 15.72 3.08 -3.88
N ASP A 109 15.87 1.79 -4.16
CA ASP A 109 17.12 1.06 -3.89
C ASP A 109 18.28 1.59 -4.74
N THR A 110 18.05 1.90 -6.03
CA THR A 110 19.12 2.31 -6.95
C THR A 110 19.46 3.79 -6.88
N HIS A 111 18.48 4.70 -6.76
CA HIS A 111 18.71 6.15 -6.91
C HIS A 111 18.58 6.97 -5.62
N PHE A 112 17.97 6.41 -4.57
CA PHE A 112 17.74 7.15 -3.32
C PHE A 112 18.71 6.68 -2.24
N LEU A 113 18.86 5.37 -2.03
CA LEU A 113 19.67 4.80 -0.95
C LEU A 113 21.19 4.73 -1.26
N LEU A 114 21.59 4.79 -2.54
CA LEU A 114 23.01 4.83 -2.93
C LEU A 114 23.58 6.25 -3.02
N ALA A 115 22.74 7.28 -2.95
CA ALA A 115 23.10 8.64 -3.31
C ALA A 115 22.99 9.59 -2.10
N TYR A 116 24.13 9.70 -1.42
CA TYR A 116 24.54 10.68 -0.39
C TYR A 116 24.18 10.36 1.06
N ASN A 117 25.18 10.50 1.94
CA ASN A 117 25.18 10.38 3.41
C ASN A 117 24.24 11.38 4.15
N LEU A 118 23.08 11.67 3.60
CA LEU A 118 22.09 12.60 4.14
C LEU A 118 21.03 11.81 4.91
N VAL A 119 21.26 11.68 6.22
CA VAL A 119 20.38 10.98 7.18
C VAL A 119 18.89 11.33 7.00
N LYS A 120 18.56 12.56 6.61
CA LYS A 120 17.18 13.00 6.38
C LYS A 120 16.53 12.43 5.11
N GLU A 121 17.27 12.29 4.03
CA GLU A 121 16.76 11.72 2.77
C GLU A 121 16.66 10.20 2.87
N ASP A 122 17.57 9.57 3.62
CA ASP A 122 17.52 8.14 3.94
C ASP A 122 16.24 7.81 4.72
N VAL A 123 15.88 8.60 5.73
CA VAL A 123 14.64 8.39 6.51
C VAL A 123 13.39 8.49 5.63
N MET A 124 13.33 9.46 4.71
CA MET A 124 12.19 9.57 3.81
C MET A 124 12.13 8.40 2.82
N SER A 125 13.28 7.90 2.38
CA SER A 125 13.39 6.76 1.48
C SER A 125 12.90 5.47 2.15
N TYR A 126 13.37 5.17 3.36
CA TYR A 126 12.89 4.02 4.14
C TYR A 126 11.40 4.13 4.51
N MET A 127 10.92 5.34 4.79
CA MET A 127 9.49 5.59 5.02
C MET A 127 8.66 5.24 3.77
N LEU A 128 9.12 5.64 2.59
CA LEU A 128 8.47 5.33 1.31
C LEU A 128 8.56 3.83 1.00
N GLN A 129 9.70 3.17 1.24
CA GLN A 129 9.81 1.72 1.10
C GLN A 129 8.78 0.97 1.95
N GLY A 130 8.67 1.31 3.23
CA GLY A 130 7.66 0.72 4.11
C GLY A 130 6.23 0.95 3.60
N GLU A 131 5.95 2.11 3.01
CA GLU A 131 4.62 2.45 2.49
C GLU A 131 4.25 1.61 1.27
N PHE A 132 5.16 1.46 0.31
CA PHE A 132 4.93 0.67 -0.89
C PHE A 132 4.93 -0.85 -0.61
N ARG A 133 5.79 -1.33 0.30
CA ARG A 133 5.73 -2.74 0.75
C ARG A 133 4.43 -3.05 1.50
N ARG A 134 3.88 -2.09 2.26
CA ARG A 134 2.53 -2.23 2.83
C ARG A 134 1.44 -2.30 1.75
N TYR A 135 1.56 -1.55 0.66
CA TYR A 135 0.63 -1.66 -0.46
C TYR A 135 0.70 -3.06 -1.09
N LEU A 136 1.89 -3.62 -1.26
CA LEU A 136 2.07 -5.01 -1.71
C LEU A 136 1.43 -6.01 -0.74
N ALA A 137 1.58 -5.82 0.57
CA ALA A 137 0.93 -6.67 1.58
C ALA A 137 -0.60 -6.63 1.49
N GLU A 138 -1.19 -5.46 1.23
CA GLU A 138 -2.64 -5.32 1.06
C GLU A 138 -3.17 -6.03 -0.19
N ILE A 139 -2.45 -5.90 -1.31
CA ILE A 139 -2.91 -6.33 -2.64
C ILE A 139 -2.59 -7.80 -2.91
N ASN A 140 -1.52 -8.35 -2.33
CA ASN A 140 -1.13 -9.73 -2.59
C ASN A 140 -2.26 -10.72 -2.24
N PRO A 141 -2.72 -11.53 -3.21
CA PRO A 141 -3.73 -12.55 -2.97
C PRO A 141 -3.13 -13.78 -2.25
N ASP A 142 -1.83 -14.03 -2.45
CA ASP A 142 -1.12 -15.12 -1.78
C ASP A 142 -0.75 -14.76 -0.34
N HIS A 143 -1.04 -15.68 0.58
CA HIS A 143 -0.79 -15.49 2.01
C HIS A 143 0.71 -15.37 2.32
N HIS A 144 1.56 -16.15 1.65
CA HIS A 144 3.00 -16.07 1.87
C HIS A 144 3.56 -14.74 1.34
N GLY A 145 3.18 -14.32 0.14
CA GLY A 145 3.54 -13.03 -0.43
C GLY A 145 3.07 -11.84 0.42
N ARG A 146 1.86 -11.91 0.99
CA ARG A 146 1.35 -10.91 1.94
C ARG A 146 2.20 -10.83 3.20
N PHE A 147 2.52 -11.97 3.82
CA PHE A 147 3.32 -12.01 5.04
C PHE A 147 4.74 -11.48 4.80
N THR A 148 5.40 -11.92 3.72
CA THR A 148 6.73 -11.46 3.34
C THR A 148 6.75 -9.94 3.14
N ALA A 149 5.81 -9.39 2.36
CA ALA A 149 5.72 -7.95 2.15
C ALA A 149 5.47 -7.17 3.46
N ALA A 150 4.66 -7.72 4.38
CA ALA A 150 4.42 -7.10 5.68
C ALA A 150 5.66 -7.11 6.59
N CYS A 151 6.43 -8.21 6.60
CA CYS A 151 7.70 -8.30 7.34
C CYS A 151 8.74 -7.32 6.80
N GLU A 152 8.87 -7.21 5.48
CA GLU A 152 9.79 -6.26 4.87
C GLU A 152 9.33 -4.81 5.11
N ALA A 153 8.03 -4.53 5.06
CA ALA A 153 7.49 -3.22 5.43
C ALA A 153 7.79 -2.87 6.90
N HIS A 154 7.68 -3.84 7.81
CA HIS A 154 8.03 -3.67 9.22
C HIS A 154 9.51 -3.32 9.36
N HIS A 155 10.39 -4.05 8.67
CA HIS A 155 11.82 -3.81 8.67
C HIS A 155 12.16 -2.40 8.16
N SER A 156 11.58 -1.97 7.04
CA SER A 156 11.79 -0.61 6.51
C SER A 156 11.32 0.48 7.50
N TYR A 157 10.16 0.32 8.16
CA TYR A 157 9.70 1.29 9.15
C TYR A 157 10.54 1.29 10.43
N GLU A 158 11.06 0.15 10.84
CA GLU A 158 11.98 0.04 11.97
C GLU A 158 13.30 0.77 11.69
N ILE A 159 13.89 0.55 10.51
CA ILE A 159 15.07 1.31 10.05
C ILE A 159 14.75 2.81 10.02
N ALA A 160 13.65 3.21 9.36
CA ALA A 160 13.25 4.62 9.30
C ALA A 160 13.12 5.26 10.70
N THR A 161 12.56 4.52 11.66
CA THR A 161 12.40 4.99 13.04
C THR A 161 13.75 5.12 13.75
N ASN A 162 14.65 4.15 13.59
CA ASN A 162 15.95 4.15 14.23
C ASN A 162 16.86 5.24 13.66
N VAL A 163 16.90 5.37 12.34
CA VAL A 163 17.63 6.46 11.66
C VAL A 163 17.04 7.80 12.05
N ALA A 164 15.71 7.91 12.18
CA ALA A 164 15.07 9.15 12.61
C ALA A 164 15.44 9.54 14.05
N LYS A 165 15.50 8.58 14.97
CA LYS A 165 15.95 8.80 16.34
C LYS A 165 17.42 9.23 16.39
N ALA A 166 18.28 8.60 15.60
CA ALA A 166 19.70 8.94 15.52
C ALA A 166 19.95 10.35 14.95
N ALA A 167 19.10 10.80 14.01
CA ALA A 167 19.19 12.12 13.41
C ALA A 167 18.79 13.29 14.35
N GLY A 168 18.06 13.00 15.44
CA GLY A 168 17.62 13.99 16.41
C GLY A 168 16.77 15.11 15.80
N THR A 169 17.15 16.37 16.10
CA THR A 169 16.38 17.58 15.72
C THR A 169 16.45 17.93 14.23
N ASN A 170 17.26 17.23 13.43
CA ASN A 170 17.40 17.51 12.00
C ASN A 170 16.22 17.02 11.15
N ILE A 171 15.28 16.28 11.74
CA ILE A 171 14.10 15.74 11.09
C ILE A 171 12.84 16.47 11.57
N SER A 172 11.96 16.78 10.62
CA SER A 172 10.67 17.41 10.92
C SER A 172 9.78 16.47 11.73
N GLU A 173 9.15 17.02 12.77
CA GLU A 173 8.19 16.30 13.61
C GLU A 173 7.04 15.68 12.80
N SER A 174 6.63 16.32 11.71
CA SER A 174 5.62 15.80 10.77
C SER A 174 6.04 14.48 10.12
N THR A 175 7.32 14.32 9.78
CA THR A 175 7.87 13.08 9.19
C THR A 175 7.88 11.96 10.22
N ILE A 176 8.34 12.24 11.44
CA ILE A 176 8.35 11.27 12.55
C ILE A 176 6.92 10.78 12.83
N ARG A 177 5.97 11.71 12.90
CA ARG A 177 4.55 11.40 13.09
C ARG A 177 4.00 10.53 11.95
N THR A 178 4.34 10.85 10.71
CA THR A 178 3.92 10.08 9.53
C THR A 178 4.45 8.64 9.58
N ILE A 179 5.73 8.45 9.92
CA ILE A 179 6.32 7.11 10.11
C ILE A 179 5.57 6.34 11.19
N ALA A 180 5.34 6.96 12.36
CA ALA A 180 4.65 6.33 13.46
C ALA A 180 3.20 5.93 13.10
N THR A 181 2.46 6.81 12.42
CA THR A 181 1.09 6.52 11.97
C THR A 181 1.07 5.37 10.96
N ASN A 182 1.95 5.38 9.96
CA ASN A 182 1.98 4.33 8.95
C ASN A 182 2.45 2.99 9.54
N PHE A 183 3.40 3.02 10.46
CA PHE A 183 3.88 1.82 11.14
C PHE A 183 2.79 1.23 12.06
N SER A 184 2.04 2.08 12.76
CA SER A 184 0.87 1.66 13.54
C SER A 184 -0.15 0.97 12.65
N LYS A 185 -0.49 1.55 11.49
CA LYS A 185 -1.41 0.93 10.52
C LYS A 185 -0.94 -0.46 10.07
N LEU A 186 0.34 -0.59 9.72
CA LEU A 186 0.91 -1.91 9.36
C LEU A 186 0.72 -2.92 10.50
N LYS A 187 1.02 -2.52 11.74
CA LYS A 187 0.88 -3.39 12.91
C LYS A 187 -0.56 -3.80 13.12
N THR A 188 -1.51 -2.88 13.08
CA THR A 188 -2.93 -3.20 13.26
C THR A 188 -3.51 -4.04 12.13
N GLU A 189 -3.11 -3.79 10.88
CA GLU A 189 -3.64 -4.47 9.70
C GLU A 189 -3.08 -5.89 9.54
N PHE A 190 -1.80 -6.13 9.85
CA PHE A 190 -1.12 -7.37 9.45
C PHE A 190 -0.40 -8.14 10.56
N ILE A 191 -0.02 -7.50 11.68
CA ILE A 191 0.86 -8.13 12.70
C ILE A 191 0.10 -8.41 13.99
N GLU A 192 -0.73 -7.45 14.43
CA GLU A 192 -1.52 -7.49 15.64
C GLU A 192 -2.93 -6.97 15.36
N PRO A 193 -3.74 -7.66 14.53
CA PRO A 193 -5.16 -7.35 14.47
C PRO A 193 -5.73 -7.47 15.88
N GLU A 194 -6.49 -6.48 16.33
CA GLU A 194 -7.09 -6.44 17.67
C GLU A 194 -7.91 -7.70 17.98
N ALA A 195 -8.42 -8.37 16.95
CA ALA A 195 -9.02 -9.70 16.98
C ALA A 195 -8.06 -10.80 17.48
N SER A 196 -6.79 -10.81 17.08
CA SER A 196 -5.78 -11.75 17.59
C SER A 196 -5.40 -11.45 19.03
N ARG A 197 -5.29 -10.17 19.44
CA ARG A 197 -5.04 -9.85 20.86
C ARG A 197 -6.23 -10.19 21.74
N LYS A 198 -7.47 -9.99 21.26
CA LYS A 198 -8.70 -10.36 21.98
C LYS A 198 -8.84 -11.88 22.06
N ALA A 199 -8.70 -12.60 20.96
CA ALA A 199 -8.75 -14.07 20.93
C ALA A 199 -7.65 -14.71 21.80
N LEU A 200 -6.45 -14.13 21.84
CA LEU A 200 -5.37 -14.58 22.71
C LEU A 200 -5.68 -14.30 24.19
N ARG A 201 -6.21 -13.11 24.53
CA ARG A 201 -6.65 -12.81 25.91
C ARG A 201 -7.80 -13.70 26.37
N ASP A 202 -8.79 -13.91 25.51
CA ASP A 202 -9.94 -14.77 25.79
C ASP A 202 -9.50 -16.22 25.95
N SER A 203 -8.53 -16.68 25.13
CA SER A 203 -7.92 -18.01 25.27
C SER A 203 -7.11 -18.15 26.56
N ILE A 204 -6.35 -17.13 26.96
CA ILE A 204 -5.60 -17.12 28.23
C ILE A 204 -6.58 -17.08 29.43
N ALA A 205 -7.68 -16.35 29.33
CA ALA A 205 -8.70 -16.29 30.38
C ALA A 205 -9.42 -17.64 30.56
N GLU A 206 -9.73 -18.33 29.47
CA GLU A 206 -10.37 -19.66 29.52
C GLU A 206 -9.37 -20.75 29.95
N LEU A 207 -8.09 -20.66 29.54
CA LEU A 207 -7.02 -21.54 30.05
C LEU A 207 -6.83 -21.39 31.57
N ASN A 208 -6.86 -20.17 32.10
CA ASN A 208 -6.79 -19.90 33.54
C ASN A 208 -8.04 -20.38 34.30
N LYS A 209 -9.15 -20.62 33.61
CA LYS A 209 -10.38 -21.20 34.18
C LYS A 209 -10.29 -22.74 34.20
N VAL A 210 -9.80 -23.35 33.13
CA VAL A 210 -9.52 -24.79 33.04
C VAL A 210 -8.38 -25.22 33.98
N GLU A 211 -7.39 -24.35 34.23
CA GLU A 211 -6.31 -24.59 35.20
C GLU A 211 -6.80 -24.57 36.66
N ARG A 212 -7.84 -23.78 36.95
CA ARG A 212 -8.51 -23.78 38.27
C ARG A 212 -9.38 -25.02 38.52
N GLU A 213 -9.78 -25.75 37.48
CA GLU A 213 -10.65 -26.93 37.58
C GLU A 213 -9.90 -28.27 37.71
N GLY A 214 -8.56 -28.26 37.73
CA GLY A 214 -7.76 -29.40 38.20
C GLY A 214 -7.65 -30.58 37.22
N HIS A 215 -6.51 -30.62 36.54
CA HIS A 215 -5.80 -31.81 36.02
C HIS A 215 -6.63 -33.05 35.63
N LYS A 216 -7.07 -33.10 34.36
CA LYS A 216 -7.05 -34.34 33.54
C LYS A 216 -7.22 -34.19 32.02
N ASP A 217 -7.07 -32.99 31.47
CA ASP A 217 -7.57 -32.70 30.12
C ASP A 217 -6.54 -31.93 29.28
N CYS A 218 -5.30 -32.44 29.18
CA CYS A 218 -4.35 -31.93 28.18
C CYS A 218 -4.88 -32.12 26.74
N ASP A 219 -5.65 -33.18 26.51
CA ASP A 219 -6.26 -33.44 25.21
C ASP A 219 -7.39 -32.44 24.91
N ARG A 220 -8.28 -32.13 25.87
CA ARG A 220 -9.26 -31.05 25.68
C ARG A 220 -8.61 -29.68 25.52
N ARG A 221 -7.47 -29.41 26.16
CA ARG A 221 -6.73 -28.14 25.96
C ARG A 221 -6.23 -28.04 24.52
N MET A 222 -5.77 -29.14 23.93
CA MET A 222 -5.38 -29.19 22.53
C MET A 222 -6.60 -29.07 21.60
N ASP A 223 -7.71 -29.73 21.90
CA ASP A 223 -8.96 -29.64 21.12
C ASP A 223 -9.53 -28.22 21.10
N VAL A 224 -9.51 -27.53 22.26
CA VAL A 224 -9.97 -26.13 22.36
C VAL A 224 -9.04 -25.20 21.58
N LEU A 225 -7.72 -25.43 21.61
CA LEU A 225 -6.77 -24.68 20.80
C LEU A 225 -6.98 -24.92 19.30
N GLU A 226 -7.23 -26.16 18.88
CA GLU A 226 -7.53 -26.50 17.48
C GLU A 226 -8.87 -25.93 17.00
N GLU A 227 -9.91 -25.98 17.83
CA GLU A 227 -11.22 -25.42 17.51
C GLU A 227 -11.16 -23.89 17.41
N ASN A 228 -10.39 -23.25 18.29
CA ASN A 228 -10.17 -21.80 18.25
C ASN A 228 -9.30 -21.38 17.06
N PHE A 229 -8.32 -22.20 16.67
CA PHE A 229 -7.55 -21.98 15.44
C PHE A 229 -8.42 -22.14 14.18
N LYS A 230 -9.36 -23.09 14.19
CA LYS A 230 -10.38 -23.23 13.13
C LYS A 230 -11.34 -22.05 13.09
N LYS A 231 -11.80 -21.53 14.24
CA LYS A 231 -12.65 -20.32 14.33
C LYS A 231 -11.91 -19.07 13.81
N TRP A 232 -10.61 -18.93 14.08
CA TRP A 232 -9.78 -17.89 13.48
C TRP A 232 -9.75 -17.98 11.95
N ARG A 233 -9.63 -19.20 11.41
CA ARG A 233 -9.65 -19.46 9.96
C ARG A 233 -11.03 -19.18 9.33
N LEU A 234 -12.11 -19.51 10.03
CA LEU A 234 -13.49 -19.25 9.59
C LEU A 234 -13.87 -17.78 9.65
N ASN A 235 -13.49 -17.05 10.69
CA ASN A 235 -13.74 -15.60 10.78
C ASN A 235 -12.93 -14.80 9.76
N SER A 236 -11.73 -15.27 9.41
CA SER A 236 -10.96 -14.69 8.29
C SER A 236 -11.61 -14.94 6.92
N SER A 237 -12.54 -15.90 6.81
CA SER A 237 -13.34 -16.18 5.60
C SER A 237 -14.78 -15.65 5.67
N LEU A 238 -15.23 -15.12 6.81
CA LEU A 238 -16.61 -14.66 7.02
C LEU A 238 -16.77 -13.13 7.02
N ASP A 239 -15.67 -12.37 6.96
CA ASP A 239 -15.76 -10.93 6.67
C ASP A 239 -16.09 -10.63 5.18
N ASP A 240 -16.19 -11.67 4.34
CA ASP A 240 -16.72 -11.59 2.97
C ASP A 240 -18.20 -12.01 2.84
N ASP A 241 -18.88 -12.41 3.94
CA ASP A 241 -20.29 -12.82 3.88
C ASP A 241 -21.17 -12.16 4.97
N VAL A 242 -22.19 -11.44 4.47
CA VAL A 242 -23.42 -10.97 5.13
C VAL A 242 -23.39 -9.56 5.77
N SER A 243 -23.80 -8.58 4.98
CA SER A 243 -25.02 -7.81 5.32
C SER A 243 -25.75 -7.34 4.06
N MET A 244 -26.66 -8.18 3.55
CA MET A 244 -27.79 -7.68 2.77
C MET A 244 -29.05 -8.31 3.33
N PHE A 245 -29.64 -7.50 4.22
CA PHE A 245 -30.99 -7.48 4.74
C PHE A 245 -31.99 -8.50 4.16
N ASP A 246 -32.54 -9.26 5.10
CA ASP A 246 -33.89 -9.79 5.13
C ASP A 246 -34.88 -8.71 4.66
N VAL A 247 -35.46 -8.90 3.47
CA VAL A 247 -36.61 -8.14 2.98
C VAL A 247 -37.82 -9.04 3.18
N SER A 248 -38.41 -8.96 4.37
CA SER A 248 -39.78 -9.41 4.62
C SER A 248 -40.53 -8.30 5.34
N MET A 249 -41.72 -7.99 4.81
CA MET A 249 -42.69 -6.95 5.22
C MET A 249 -42.50 -5.54 4.63
N VAL A 250 -43.16 -5.27 3.50
CA VAL A 250 -44.39 -4.44 3.43
C VAL A 250 -45.17 -4.88 2.19
N ASP A 251 -46.29 -5.56 2.42
CA ASP A 251 -47.31 -5.88 1.42
C ASP A 251 -48.37 -4.76 1.52
N GLU A 252 -48.26 -3.72 0.67
CA GLU A 252 -49.32 -2.73 0.47
C GLU A 252 -49.97 -2.98 -0.90
N ALA A 253 -50.97 -3.85 -0.87
CA ALA A 253 -51.95 -3.97 -1.95
C ALA A 253 -52.74 -2.66 -2.07
N ARG A 254 -52.52 -1.94 -3.16
CA ARG A 254 -53.41 -0.88 -3.64
C ARG A 254 -54.67 -1.54 -4.24
N PRO A 255 -55.90 -1.27 -3.77
CA PRO A 255 -57.08 -1.74 -4.47
C PRO A 255 -57.37 -0.84 -5.67
N LEU A 256 -57.63 -1.47 -6.80
CA LEU A 256 -58.24 -0.89 -7.99
C LEU A 256 -59.63 -0.36 -7.61
N SER A 257 -59.84 0.94 -7.76
CA SER A 257 -61.17 1.53 -7.89
C SER A 257 -61.49 1.62 -9.37
N ASP A 258 -62.49 0.87 -9.83
CA ASP A 258 -63.35 1.30 -10.92
C ASP A 258 -64.77 0.70 -10.74
N ASP A 259 -65.73 1.61 -10.90
CA ASP A 259 -67.15 1.51 -11.20
C ASP A 259 -68.18 0.96 -10.18
N GLY A 260 -69.01 1.92 -9.75
CA GLY A 260 -70.27 1.81 -9.03
C GLY A 260 -70.83 3.20 -8.71
#